data_AF-A0A3N2KQD5-F1
#
_entry.id   AF-A0A3N2KQD5-F1
#
_cell.length_a   1.000
_cell.length_b   1.000
_cell.length_c   1.000
_cell.angle_alpha   90.00
_cell.angle_beta   90.00
_cell.angle_gamma   90.00
#
_symmetry.space_group_name_H-M   'P 1'
#
loop_
_entity.id
_entity.type
_entity.pdbx_description
1 polymer ?
#
loop_
_entity_poly.entity_id
_entity_poly.type
_entity_poly.pdbx_seq_one_letter_code
_entity_poly.pdbx_strand_id
1 'polypeptide(L)'
;MVISSNIFLRDNQKFLIMKPKALISGIASLAILFGAADAVAQIPVGNGGNPGIAISGSANYAQLPKKAQAFIEKHFKDAGVLKCEKYFAKGKYEVELRNGIDLEFNTKGDLIEVDAPDNTVLPIAVVKDVMPRKAYGRLEKDGFAGMVETIELNRGKVYEVDLNIDGPDTYVFDVDGVFLAIED
;
A
#
# COMPACT_ATOMS: atom_id res chain seq x y z
N MET A 1 13.58 49.60 23.13
CA MET A 1 13.32 49.88 21.71
C MET A 1 14.69 49.99 21.05
N VAL A 2 15.21 49.10 20.21
CA VAL A 2 14.80 47.86 19.54
C VAL A 2 16.06 46.99 19.47
N ILE A 3 15.89 45.68 19.60
CA ILE A 3 16.89 44.63 19.38
C ILE A 3 16.98 44.43 17.85
N SER A 4 18.17 44.46 17.25
CA SER A 4 18.35 43.93 15.90
C SER A 4 19.51 42.96 15.85
N SER A 5 19.13 41.69 15.81
CA SER A 5 19.96 40.53 15.53
C SER A 5 20.12 40.40 14.01
N ASN A 6 21.35 40.41 13.51
CA ASN A 6 21.63 40.00 12.12
C ASN A 6 21.76 38.48 12.08
N ILE A 7 20.68 37.80 11.69
CA ILE A 7 20.68 36.38 11.37
C ILE A 7 21.25 36.20 9.96
N PHE A 8 22.35 35.44 9.92
CA PHE A 8 23.06 34.99 8.74
C PHE A 8 22.25 33.89 8.04
N LEU A 9 21.74 34.19 6.85
CA LEU A 9 21.12 33.22 5.95
C LEU A 9 22.23 32.32 5.36
N ARG A 10 22.18 31.02 5.64
CA ARG A 10 22.89 30.00 4.84
C ARG A 10 21.86 29.24 4.03
N ASP A 11 21.92 29.45 2.72
CA ASP A 11 21.39 28.56 1.71
C ASP A 11 21.79 27.11 2.03
N ASN A 12 20.80 26.23 2.10
CA ASN A 12 21.02 24.80 2.22
C ASN A 12 20.26 24.10 1.09
N GLN A 13 20.83 24.18 -0.10
CA GLN A 13 20.54 23.25 -1.20
C GLN A 13 21.07 21.88 -0.80
N LYS A 14 20.27 21.11 -0.04
CA LYS A 14 20.58 19.72 0.26
C LYS A 14 20.11 18.86 -0.91
N PHE A 15 21.08 18.31 -1.63
CA PHE A 15 20.90 17.20 -2.56
C PHE A 15 20.05 16.11 -1.90
N LEU A 16 18.85 15.89 -2.42
CA LEU A 16 18.00 14.75 -2.07
C LEU A 16 18.67 13.49 -2.60
N ILE A 17 19.30 12.72 -1.72
CA ILE A 17 19.80 11.38 -2.05
C ILE A 17 18.60 10.45 -1.97
N MET A 18 18.01 10.17 -3.13
CA MET A 18 16.96 9.18 -3.30
C MET A 18 17.52 7.78 -2.98
N LYS A 19 17.07 7.15 -1.89
CA LYS A 19 17.32 5.71 -1.65
C LYS A 19 16.52 4.94 -2.72
N PRO A 20 17.14 4.10 -3.58
CA PRO A 20 16.37 3.27 -4.50
C PRO A 20 15.69 2.15 -3.70
N LYS A 21 14.40 2.28 -3.35
CA LYS A 21 13.59 1.13 -2.96
C LYS A 21 13.36 0.30 -4.23
N ALA A 22 13.83 -0.95 -4.21
CA ALA A 22 13.64 -1.87 -5.32
C ALA A 22 12.15 -2.19 -5.43
N LEU A 23 11.45 -1.51 -6.32
CA LEU A 23 10.10 -1.89 -6.72
C LEU A 23 10.23 -3.25 -7.43
N ILE A 24 10.06 -4.34 -6.68
CA ILE A 24 9.80 -5.65 -7.27
C ILE A 24 8.35 -5.58 -7.76
N SER A 25 8.12 -4.79 -8.81
CA SER A 25 6.91 -4.91 -9.61
C SER A 25 6.91 -6.35 -10.09
N GLY A 26 5.98 -7.13 -9.55
CA GLY A 26 5.73 -8.47 -10.00
C GLY A 26 5.56 -8.42 -11.52
N ILE A 27 6.47 -9.07 -12.23
CA ILE A 27 6.43 -9.41 -13.66
C ILE A 27 5.16 -8.93 -14.38
N ALA A 28 5.18 -7.70 -14.89
CA ALA A 28 4.17 -7.22 -15.82
C ALA A 28 4.28 -8.06 -17.10
N SER A 29 3.50 -9.14 -17.18
CA SER A 29 3.33 -9.91 -18.40
C SER A 29 2.43 -9.10 -19.33
N LEU A 30 3.01 -8.11 -20.01
CA LEU A 30 2.31 -7.29 -20.99
C LEU A 30 2.13 -8.09 -22.29
N ALA A 31 1.01 -8.79 -22.42
CA ALA A 31 0.56 -9.29 -23.72
C ALA A 31 -0.25 -8.19 -24.42
N ILE A 32 0.42 -7.37 -25.24
CA ILE A 32 -0.27 -6.44 -26.16
C ILE A 32 -0.83 -7.27 -27.32
N LEU A 33 -2.15 -7.32 -27.47
CA LEU A 33 -2.80 -7.67 -28.73
C LEU A 33 -3.92 -6.66 -29.00
N PHE A 34 -3.71 -5.83 -30.04
CA PHE A 34 -4.76 -5.03 -30.66
C PHE A 34 -5.74 -5.93 -31.40
N GLY A 35 -7.05 -5.72 -31.21
CA GLY A 35 -8.10 -6.32 -32.04
C GLY A 35 -9.48 -6.22 -31.39
N ALA A 36 -10.40 -5.53 -32.07
CA ALA A 36 -11.76 -5.26 -31.60
C ALA A 36 -12.69 -6.48 -31.62
N ALA A 37 -13.72 -6.40 -30.77
CA ALA A 37 -14.97 -7.14 -30.74
C ALA A 37 -14.95 -8.63 -30.29
N ASP A 38 -15.81 -8.87 -29.31
CA ASP A 38 -16.29 -10.15 -28.75
C ASP A 38 -15.28 -11.01 -27.98
N ALA A 39 -15.43 -10.94 -26.64
CA ALA A 39 -14.73 -11.75 -25.66
C ALA A 39 -15.04 -13.25 -25.86
N VAL A 40 -14.08 -13.98 -26.41
CA VAL A 40 -13.96 -15.43 -26.20
C VAL A 40 -12.85 -15.67 -25.19
N ALA A 41 -13.21 -16.29 -24.05
CA ALA A 41 -12.23 -16.77 -23.08
C ALA A 41 -11.25 -17.71 -23.79
N GLN A 42 -9.95 -17.41 -23.74
CA GLN A 42 -8.93 -18.30 -24.29
C GLN A 42 -8.96 -19.63 -23.54
N ILE A 43 -9.33 -20.69 -24.26
CA ILE A 43 -9.15 -22.08 -23.82
C ILE A 43 -7.64 -22.38 -23.89
N PRO A 44 -7.04 -22.99 -22.85
CA PRO A 44 -5.62 -23.33 -22.90
C PRO A 44 -5.39 -24.39 -23.97
N VAL A 45 -4.62 -24.06 -25.01
CA VAL A 45 -4.11 -25.06 -25.96
C VAL A 45 -3.04 -25.87 -25.23
N GLY A 46 -3.41 -27.09 -24.84
CA GLY A 46 -2.51 -28.05 -24.24
C GLY A 46 -1.52 -28.59 -25.27
N ASN A 47 -0.26 -28.16 -25.17
CA ASN A 47 0.86 -28.82 -25.82
C ASN A 47 1.88 -29.24 -24.75
N GLY A 48 1.77 -30.50 -24.29
CA GLY A 48 2.88 -31.40 -23.93
C GLY A 48 4.01 -30.99 -22.98
N GLY A 49 3.95 -29.87 -22.26
CA GLY A 49 4.92 -29.50 -21.22
C GLY A 49 4.29 -29.65 -19.83
N ASN A 50 5.07 -30.03 -18.83
CA ASN A 50 4.67 -29.99 -17.41
C ASN A 50 3.89 -28.69 -17.14
N PRO A 51 2.67 -28.75 -16.57
CA PRO A 51 1.91 -27.53 -16.30
C PRO A 51 2.74 -26.65 -15.36
N GLY A 52 3.14 -25.48 -15.86
CA GLY A 52 3.80 -24.47 -15.04
C GLY A 52 2.85 -24.07 -13.90
N ILE A 53 3.40 -23.89 -12.70
CA ILE A 53 2.62 -23.44 -11.54
C ILE A 53 2.26 -21.97 -11.79
N ALA A 54 0.97 -21.66 -11.95
CA ALA A 54 0.51 -20.28 -11.99
C ALA A 54 0.71 -19.63 -10.62
N ILE A 55 1.63 -18.65 -10.53
CA ILE A 55 1.98 -17.96 -9.29
C ILE A 55 0.91 -16.90 -8.95
N SER A 56 0.43 -16.18 -9.96
CA SER A 56 -0.64 -15.19 -9.87
C SER A 56 -1.55 -15.22 -11.09
N GLY A 57 -2.72 -14.59 -10.99
CA GLY A 57 -3.62 -14.38 -12.12
C GLY A 57 -4.46 -13.13 -11.90
N SER A 58 -4.87 -12.50 -13.01
CA SER A 58 -5.84 -11.40 -12.98
C SER A 58 -7.13 -11.87 -12.30
N ALA A 59 -7.66 -11.03 -11.42
CA ALA A 59 -8.92 -11.22 -10.75
C ALA A 59 -9.87 -10.07 -11.09
N ASN A 60 -11.16 -10.37 -11.13
CA ASN A 60 -12.20 -9.35 -11.18
C ASN A 60 -12.47 -8.85 -9.76
N TYR A 61 -12.78 -7.55 -9.61
CA TYR A 61 -13.24 -6.98 -8.33
C TYR A 61 -14.34 -7.81 -7.66
N ALA A 62 -15.28 -8.37 -8.44
CA ALA A 62 -16.34 -9.24 -7.94
C ALA A 62 -15.84 -10.53 -7.26
N GLN A 63 -14.61 -10.96 -7.56
CA GLN A 63 -13.97 -12.14 -6.98
C GLN A 63 -13.19 -11.85 -5.69
N LEU A 64 -13.05 -10.57 -5.31
CA LEU A 64 -12.52 -10.21 -3.99
C LEU A 64 -13.49 -10.70 -2.90
N PRO A 65 -13.00 -11.08 -1.72
CA PRO A 65 -13.88 -11.35 -0.58
C PRO A 65 -14.75 -10.14 -0.24
N LYS A 66 -15.98 -10.38 0.24
CA LYS A 66 -16.95 -9.30 0.51
C LYS A 66 -16.45 -8.26 1.50
N LYS A 67 -15.61 -8.67 2.46
CA LYS A 67 -14.97 -7.76 3.42
C LYS A 67 -14.02 -6.77 2.73
N ALA A 68 -13.23 -7.22 1.76
CA ALA A 68 -12.35 -6.36 0.97
C ALA A 68 -13.15 -5.39 0.08
N GLN A 69 -14.21 -5.89 -0.58
CA GLN A 69 -15.12 -5.05 -1.37
C GLN A 69 -15.71 -3.92 -0.50
N ALA A 70 -16.18 -4.25 0.70
CA ALA A 70 -16.75 -3.27 1.63
C ALA A 70 -15.73 -2.23 2.11
N PHE A 71 -14.47 -2.64 2.32
CA PHE A 71 -13.40 -1.71 2.69
C PHE A 71 -13.11 -0.71 1.55
N ILE A 72 -12.97 -1.21 0.33
CA ILE A 72 -12.75 -0.37 -0.87
C ILE A 72 -13.93 0.58 -1.08
N GLU A 73 -15.16 0.10 -0.96
CA GLU A 73 -16.35 0.94 -1.10
C GLU A 73 -16.45 2.02 -0.02
N LYS A 74 -16.10 1.69 1.23
CA LYS A 74 -16.14 2.64 2.35
C LYS A 74 -15.15 3.79 2.17
N HIS A 75 -13.93 3.49 1.74
CA HIS A 75 -12.82 4.46 1.77
C HIS A 75 -12.45 5.01 0.38
N PHE A 76 -12.72 4.26 -0.68
CA PHE A 76 -12.21 4.53 -2.02
C PHE A 76 -13.25 4.37 -3.13
N LYS A 77 -14.55 4.51 -2.81
CA LYS A 77 -15.66 4.39 -3.79
C LYS A 77 -15.44 5.17 -5.09
N ASP A 78 -14.83 6.35 -5.01
CA ASP A 78 -14.67 7.26 -6.15
C ASP A 78 -13.31 7.09 -6.85
N ALA A 79 -12.39 6.30 -6.30
CA ALA A 79 -11.07 6.06 -6.89
C ALA A 79 -11.18 5.13 -8.11
N GLY A 80 -12.02 4.10 -8.02
CA GLY A 80 -12.11 3.04 -9.03
C GLY A 80 -10.91 2.10 -9.02
N VAL A 81 -11.15 0.84 -9.39
CA VAL A 81 -10.11 -0.19 -9.45
C VAL A 81 -9.39 -0.13 -10.79
N LEU A 82 -8.06 -0.04 -10.77
CA LEU A 82 -7.21 -0.11 -11.95
C LEU A 82 -6.84 -1.57 -12.26
N LYS A 83 -6.38 -2.29 -11.23
CA LYS A 83 -5.92 -3.68 -11.36
C LYS A 83 -6.34 -4.48 -10.14
N CYS A 84 -6.61 -5.77 -10.35
CA CYS A 84 -6.83 -6.72 -9.28
C CYS A 84 -6.16 -8.05 -9.66
N GLU A 85 -5.37 -8.59 -8.76
CA GLU A 85 -4.62 -9.84 -8.95
C GLU A 85 -4.78 -10.75 -7.74
N LYS A 86 -4.79 -12.06 -7.99
CA LYS A 86 -4.74 -13.09 -6.95
C LYS A 86 -3.40 -13.81 -7.02
N TYR A 87 -2.68 -13.80 -5.91
CA TYR A 87 -1.44 -14.55 -5.76
C TYR A 87 -1.73 -15.86 -5.05
N PHE A 88 -1.78 -16.96 -5.81
CA PHE A 88 -2.23 -18.26 -5.32
C PHE A 88 -1.28 -18.82 -4.27
N ALA A 89 0.03 -18.76 -4.50
CA ALA A 89 1.04 -19.29 -3.58
C ALA A 89 1.17 -18.46 -2.29
N LYS A 90 0.96 -17.14 -2.38
CA LYS A 90 1.01 -16.22 -1.22
C LYS A 90 -0.31 -16.15 -0.46
N GLY A 91 -1.42 -16.60 -1.05
CA GLY A 91 -2.74 -16.55 -0.42
C GLY A 91 -3.26 -15.13 -0.20
N LYS A 92 -2.99 -14.22 -1.16
CA LYS A 92 -3.39 -12.83 -1.08
C LYS A 92 -3.99 -12.31 -2.38
N TYR A 93 -4.67 -11.18 -2.27
CA TYR A 93 -5.15 -10.35 -3.35
C TYR A 93 -4.41 -9.02 -3.31
N GLU A 94 -3.95 -8.54 -4.46
CA GLU A 94 -3.41 -7.19 -4.63
C GLU A 94 -4.41 -6.40 -5.47
N VAL A 95 -4.72 -5.18 -5.04
CA VAL A 95 -5.66 -4.27 -5.72
C VAL A 95 -4.99 -2.90 -5.85
N GLU A 96 -4.78 -2.48 -7.09
CA GLU A 96 -4.28 -1.16 -7.43
C GLU A 96 -5.48 -0.29 -7.81
N LEU A 97 -5.60 0.87 -7.17
CA LEU A 97 -6.65 1.85 -7.43
C LEU A 97 -6.18 2.90 -8.43
N ARG A 98 -7.08 3.54 -9.17
CA ARG A 98 -6.68 4.54 -10.20
C ARG A 98 -6.07 5.81 -9.63
N ASN A 99 -6.25 6.07 -8.34
CA ASN A 99 -5.58 7.15 -7.63
C ASN A 99 -4.17 6.76 -7.16
N GLY A 100 -3.70 5.55 -7.48
CA GLY A 100 -2.37 5.04 -7.17
C GLY A 100 -2.22 4.43 -5.77
N ILE A 101 -3.31 4.27 -5.02
CA ILE A 101 -3.27 3.54 -3.74
C ILE A 101 -3.26 2.03 -4.03
N ASP A 102 -2.33 1.34 -3.37
CA ASP A 102 -2.22 -0.11 -3.42
C ASP A 102 -2.76 -0.73 -2.13
N LEU A 103 -3.48 -1.84 -2.29
CA LEU A 103 -4.13 -2.57 -1.20
C LEU A 103 -3.80 -4.05 -1.31
N GLU A 104 -3.34 -4.63 -0.20
CA GLU A 104 -3.20 -6.07 -0.08
C GLU A 104 -4.24 -6.64 0.88
N PHE A 105 -4.92 -7.70 0.45
CA PHE A 105 -5.88 -8.42 1.29
C PHE A 105 -5.50 -9.90 1.39
N ASN A 106 -5.71 -10.48 2.57
CA ASN A 106 -5.62 -11.92 2.72
C ASN A 106 -6.82 -12.63 2.03
N THR A 107 -6.80 -13.96 1.96
CA THR A 107 -7.91 -14.74 1.36
C THR A 107 -9.28 -14.57 2.04
N LYS A 108 -9.34 -14.03 3.26
CA LYS A 108 -10.60 -13.72 3.99
C LYS A 108 -11.10 -12.30 3.72
N GLY A 109 -10.28 -11.47 3.05
CA GLY A 109 -10.56 -10.05 2.80
C GLY A 109 -10.20 -9.14 3.96
N ASP A 110 -9.40 -9.59 4.91
CA ASP A 110 -8.77 -8.69 5.87
C ASP A 110 -7.62 -7.96 5.18
N LEU A 111 -7.53 -6.65 5.39
CA LEU A 111 -6.44 -5.82 4.89
C LEU A 111 -5.13 -6.28 5.55
N ILE A 112 -4.11 -6.51 4.74
CA ILE A 112 -2.73 -6.77 5.15
C ILE A 112 -1.96 -5.46 5.07
N GLU A 113 -2.09 -4.74 3.95
CA GLU A 113 -1.31 -3.55 3.65
C GLU A 113 -2.17 -2.52 2.92
N VAL A 114 -1.96 -1.26 3.23
CA VAL A 114 -2.41 -0.12 2.42
C VAL A 114 -1.25 0.82 2.24
N ASP A 115 -0.98 1.16 0.99
CA ASP A 115 0.16 1.99 0.60
C ASP A 115 -0.30 3.19 -0.23
N ALA A 116 0.24 4.36 0.11
CA ALA A 116 0.01 5.58 -0.62
C ALA A 116 0.94 5.64 -1.84
N PRO A 117 0.53 6.30 -2.93
CA PRO A 117 1.45 6.60 -4.02
C PRO A 117 2.67 7.39 -3.53
N ASP A 118 3.81 7.22 -4.21
CA ASP A 118 5.07 7.89 -3.90
C ASP A 118 4.92 9.38 -3.54
N ASN A 119 5.56 9.78 -2.42
CA ASN A 119 5.55 11.15 -1.90
C ASN A 119 4.16 11.68 -1.55
N THR A 120 3.19 10.81 -1.32
CA THR A 120 1.86 11.16 -0.82
C THR A 120 1.58 10.47 0.50
N VAL A 121 0.43 10.75 1.10
CA VAL A 121 0.05 10.19 2.40
C VAL A 121 -1.36 9.65 2.34
N LEU A 122 -1.66 8.67 3.18
CA LEU A 122 -2.99 8.09 3.29
C LEU A 122 -4.00 9.09 3.87
N PRO A 123 -5.26 9.04 3.42
CA PRO A 123 -6.32 9.79 4.07
C PRO A 123 -6.45 9.42 5.55
N ILE A 124 -6.56 10.42 6.44
CA ILE A 124 -6.69 10.23 7.90
C ILE A 124 -7.81 9.23 8.27
N ALA A 125 -8.90 9.21 7.51
CA ALA A 125 -10.01 8.28 7.74
C ALA A 125 -9.61 6.81 7.54
N VAL A 126 -8.72 6.53 6.58
CA VAL A 126 -8.16 5.19 6.33
C VAL A 126 -7.24 4.82 7.48
N VAL A 127 -6.29 5.69 7.85
CA VAL A 127 -5.35 5.47 8.96
C VAL A 127 -6.09 5.13 10.26
N LYS A 128 -7.15 5.89 10.59
CA LYS A 128 -7.98 5.66 11.78
C LYS A 128 -8.75 4.35 11.76
N ASP A 129 -9.16 3.87 10.59
CA ASP A 129 -9.96 2.65 10.46
C ASP A 129 -9.08 1.39 10.47
N VAL A 130 -7.87 1.49 9.94
CA VAL A 130 -6.92 0.37 9.83
C VAL A 130 -6.17 0.13 11.14
N MET A 131 -5.78 1.20 11.84
CA MET A 131 -4.96 1.11 13.05
C MET A 131 -5.78 1.06 14.35
N PRO A 132 -5.29 0.39 15.40
CA PRO A 132 -5.85 0.52 16.74
C PRO A 132 -5.80 1.98 17.21
N ARG A 133 -6.85 2.43 17.91
CA ARG A 133 -6.97 3.81 18.42
C ARG A 133 -5.73 4.27 19.22
N LYS A 134 -5.10 3.35 19.96
CA LYS A 134 -3.90 3.64 20.76
C LYS A 134 -2.68 3.97 19.90
N ALA A 135 -2.49 3.23 18.81
CA ALA A 135 -1.39 3.47 17.87
C ALA A 135 -1.58 4.80 17.12
N TYR A 136 -2.78 5.05 16.59
CA TYR A 136 -3.11 6.32 15.95
C TYR A 136 -2.93 7.51 16.92
N GLY A 137 -3.40 7.38 18.18
CA GLY A 137 -3.21 8.41 19.19
C GLY A 137 -1.73 8.68 19.55
N ARG A 138 -0.85 7.69 19.38
CA ARG A 138 0.59 7.89 19.51
C ARG A 138 1.12 8.75 18.38
N LEU A 139 0.74 8.47 17.13
CA LEU A 139 1.12 9.29 15.97
C LEU A 139 0.60 10.72 16.09
N GLU A 140 -0.61 10.94 16.60
CA GLU A 140 -1.14 12.28 16.86
C GLU A 140 -0.30 13.05 17.88
N LYS A 141 0.06 12.39 18.99
CA LYS A 141 0.90 12.99 20.04
C LYS A 141 2.27 13.40 19.51
N ASP A 142 2.84 12.59 18.63
CA ASP A 142 4.17 12.81 18.07
C ASP A 142 4.12 13.78 16.86
N GLY A 143 2.93 14.16 16.39
CA GLY A 143 2.74 15.11 15.29
C GLY A 143 2.80 14.50 13.88
N PHE A 144 2.74 13.16 13.78
CA PHE A 144 2.94 12.41 12.54
C PHE A 144 1.66 11.76 11.98
N ALA A 145 0.50 11.96 12.60
CA ALA A 145 -0.74 11.34 12.13
C ALA A 145 -1.11 11.68 10.67
N GLY A 146 -0.67 12.83 10.15
CA GLY A 146 -0.86 13.26 8.76
C GLY A 146 0.29 12.92 7.82
N MET A 147 1.28 12.14 8.27
CA MET A 147 2.48 11.80 7.50
C MET A 147 2.53 10.32 7.10
N VAL A 148 1.47 9.53 7.33
CA VAL A 148 1.48 8.09 7.11
C VAL A 148 1.43 7.76 5.61
N GLU A 149 2.42 7.02 5.10
CA GLU A 149 2.47 6.52 3.72
C GLU A 149 1.93 5.10 3.64
N THR A 150 2.42 4.22 4.52
CA THR A 150 2.12 2.79 4.48
C THR A 150 1.66 2.32 5.86
N ILE A 151 0.72 1.39 5.87
CA ILE A 151 0.38 0.61 7.07
C ILE A 151 0.35 -0.86 6.69
N GLU A 152 1.27 -1.65 7.22
CA GLU A 152 1.32 -3.10 7.05
C GLU A 152 1.07 -3.83 8.38
N LEU A 153 0.12 -4.76 8.39
CA LEU A 153 -0.05 -5.75 9.46
C LEU A 153 0.81 -6.98 9.16
N ASN A 154 2.09 -6.89 9.49
CA ASN A 154 3.08 -7.94 9.19
C ASN A 154 2.68 -9.27 9.84
N ARG A 155 2.18 -10.17 8.99
CA ARG A 155 1.74 -11.54 9.33
C ARG A 155 0.77 -11.60 10.53
N GLY A 156 -0.03 -10.56 10.74
CA GLY A 156 -0.99 -10.50 11.86
C GLY A 156 -0.37 -10.28 13.24
N LYS A 157 0.87 -9.80 13.33
CA LYS A 157 1.62 -9.70 14.61
C LYS A 157 1.91 -8.28 15.04
N VAL A 158 2.33 -7.43 14.11
CA VAL A 158 2.70 -6.05 14.38
C VAL A 158 2.18 -5.17 13.26
N TYR A 159 1.82 -3.94 13.59
CA TYR A 159 1.63 -2.89 12.61
C TYR A 159 2.98 -2.20 12.40
N GLU A 160 3.46 -2.23 11.17
CA GLU A 160 4.56 -1.40 10.67
C GLU A 160 3.91 -0.21 9.95
N VAL A 161 4.35 1.00 10.29
CA VAL A 161 3.74 2.24 9.83
C VAL A 161 4.84 3.18 9.32
N ASP A 162 4.96 3.26 8.00
CA ASP A 162 5.96 4.09 7.33
C ASP A 162 5.44 5.53 7.23
N LEU A 163 6.34 6.48 7.49
CA LEU A 163 6.04 7.91 7.48
C LEU A 163 6.81 8.62 6.38
N ASN A 164 6.18 9.65 5.80
CA ASN A 164 6.79 10.57 4.84
C ASN A 164 7.68 11.59 5.56
N ILE A 165 8.78 11.13 6.15
CA ILE A 165 9.74 11.97 6.87
C ILE A 165 11.17 11.53 6.59
N ASP A 166 12.12 12.43 6.82
CA ASP A 166 13.52 12.04 6.90
C ASP A 166 13.71 11.11 8.13
N GLY A 167 14.24 9.92 7.89
CA GLY A 167 14.24 8.81 8.85
C GLY A 167 14.84 9.08 10.23
N PRO A 168 14.61 8.17 11.20
CA PRO A 168 13.88 6.90 11.07
C PRO A 168 12.36 7.13 10.96
N ASP A 169 11.72 6.41 10.04
CA ASP A 169 10.37 6.71 9.54
C ASP A 169 9.35 5.61 9.83
N THR A 170 9.79 4.45 10.32
CA THR A 170 8.91 3.28 10.49
C THR A 170 8.51 3.11 11.94
N TYR A 171 7.25 3.36 12.30
CA TYR A 171 6.73 3.08 13.64
C TYR A 171 6.19 1.66 13.75
N VAL A 172 6.64 0.93 14.76
CA VAL A 172 6.20 -0.44 15.01
C VAL A 172 5.29 -0.50 16.24
N PHE A 173 4.11 -1.10 16.09
CA PHE A 173 3.15 -1.35 17.17
C PHE A 173 2.76 -2.82 17.23
N ASP A 174 2.41 -3.33 18.41
CA ASP A 174 1.71 -4.61 18.49
C ASP A 174 0.25 -4.50 18.00
N VAL A 175 -0.45 -5.63 17.92
CA VAL A 175 -1.85 -5.70 17.48
C VAL A 175 -2.84 -4.91 18.36
N ASP A 176 -2.49 -4.61 19.61
CA ASP A 176 -3.31 -3.80 20.52
C ASP A 176 -2.97 -2.29 20.41
N GLY A 177 -2.02 -1.95 19.54
CA GLY A 177 -1.54 -0.59 19.30
C GLY A 177 -0.58 -0.08 20.37
N VAL A 178 0.07 -0.96 21.13
CA VAL A 178 1.18 -0.61 22.01
C VAL A 178 2.41 -0.36 21.15
N PHE A 179 3.01 0.81 21.32
CA PHE A 179 4.26 1.16 20.64
C PHE A 179 5.41 0.25 21.08
N LEU A 180 6.15 -0.27 20.11
CA LEU A 180 7.29 -1.17 20.32
C LEU A 180 8.62 -0.50 19.97
N ALA A 181 8.73 0.08 18.77
CA ALA A 181 9.98 0.62 18.24
C ALA A 181 9.76 1.67 17.14
N ILE A 182 10.85 2.34 16.76
CA ILE A 182 10.97 3.07 15.48
C ILE A 182 12.17 2.48 14.73
N GLU A 183 12.00 2.17 13.45
CA GLU A 183 12.97 1.53 12.54
C GLU A 183 13.29 2.46 11.33
N ASP A 184 14.36 2.16 10.58
CA ASP A 184 14.81 2.83 9.33
C ASP A 184 14.94 1.81 8.18
#